data_AF-A0A2D8LLC8-F1
#
_entry.id   AF-A0A2D8LLC8-F1
#
_cell.length_a   1.000
_cell.length_b   1.000
_cell.length_c   1.000
_cell.angle_alpha   90.00
_cell.angle_beta   90.00
_cell.angle_gamma   90.00
#
_symmetry.space_group_name_H-M   'P 1'
#
loop_
_entity.id
_entity.type
_entity.pdbx_description
1 polymer ?
#
loop_
_entity_poly.entity_id
_entity_poly.type
_entity_poly.pdbx_seq_one_letter_code
_entity_poly.pdbx_strand_id
1 'polypeptide(L)'
;MIAERPFIFDLILKETKISSWTDFATGNLTPKLSKPLTGSDYKIYVLTANKKVLYIGTTKSSLKSRLNRGLKANGKNGYHGYKWKNEKKIRIFVWNFAELDKYHTENIEAELAFNVRNKTGKWPKFQNEIHFNNSYEEKGKRIAEKMYEQIINC
;
A
#
# COMPACT_ATOMS: atom_id res chain seq x y z
N MET A 1 -2.35 9.27 17.74
CA MET A 1 -1.06 8.86 17.15
C MET A 1 -1.00 9.26 15.68
N ILE A 2 0.11 9.81 15.23
CA ILE A 2 0.43 10.09 13.82
C ILE A 2 1.14 8.85 13.30
N ALA A 3 0.85 8.41 12.08
CA ALA A 3 1.54 7.28 11.47
C ALA A 3 3.05 7.49 11.54
N GLU A 4 3.71 6.68 12.37
CA GLU A 4 5.16 6.59 12.42
C GLU A 4 5.63 6.09 11.04
N ARG A 5 6.80 6.55 10.62
CA ARG A 5 7.36 6.42 9.26
C ARG A 5 7.05 5.06 8.60
N PRO A 6 6.83 5.02 7.28
CA PRO A 6 6.51 3.76 6.61
C PRO A 6 7.66 2.76 6.72
N PHE A 7 7.31 1.49 6.78
CA PHE A 7 8.23 0.43 6.36
C PHE A 7 8.34 0.48 4.83
N ILE A 8 9.56 0.52 4.30
CA ILE A 8 9.80 0.68 2.86
C ILE A 8 10.62 -0.52 2.36
N PHE A 9 10.11 -1.19 1.33
CA PHE A 9 10.81 -2.32 0.71
C PHE A 9 10.82 -2.20 -0.80
N ASP A 10 11.94 -2.60 -1.40
CA ASP A 10 12.03 -2.87 -2.83
C ASP A 10 11.74 -4.36 -3.08
N LEU A 11 10.74 -4.62 -3.92
CA LEU A 11 10.26 -5.96 -4.25
C LEU A 11 10.65 -6.32 -5.68
N ILE A 12 11.17 -7.54 -5.86
CA ILE A 12 11.34 -8.15 -7.17
C ILE A 12 10.22 -9.17 -7.36
N LEU A 13 9.56 -9.11 -8.52
CA LEU A 13 8.53 -10.05 -8.92
C LEU A 13 9.01 -10.94 -10.06
N LYS A 14 8.66 -12.23 -9.96
CA LYS A 14 8.85 -13.24 -11.02
C LYS A 14 7.57 -14.05 -11.14
N GLU A 15 7.04 -14.19 -12.36
CA GLU A 15 5.86 -15.01 -12.64
C GLU A 15 4.68 -14.73 -11.69
N THR A 16 4.35 -13.45 -11.47
CA THR A 16 3.28 -13.01 -10.53
C THR A 16 3.52 -13.37 -9.06
N LYS A 17 4.76 -13.69 -8.66
CA LYS A 17 5.13 -13.94 -7.25
C LYS A 17 6.20 -12.95 -6.83
N ILE A 18 6.19 -12.54 -5.55
CA ILE A 18 7.29 -11.77 -4.97
C ILE A 18 8.45 -12.73 -4.70
N SER A 19 9.56 -12.56 -5.42
CA SER A 19 10.75 -13.38 -5.28
C SER A 19 11.71 -12.87 -4.20
N SER A 20 11.73 -11.57 -3.94
CA SER A 20 12.55 -10.99 -2.88
C SER A 20 11.93 -9.73 -2.28
N TRP A 21 12.31 -9.48 -1.04
CA TRP A 21 12.08 -8.24 -0.31
C TRP A 21 13.46 -7.70 0.06
N THR A 22 13.70 -6.42 -0.23
CA THR A 22 14.91 -5.72 0.17
C THR A 22 14.48 -4.54 1.02
N ASP A 23 14.96 -4.46 2.25
CA ASP A 23 14.71 -3.30 3.11
C ASP A 23 15.38 -2.07 2.49
N PHE A 24 14.60 -1.01 2.27
CA PHE A 24 15.07 0.16 1.52
C PHE A 24 16.14 0.94 2.29
N ALA A 25 16.07 0.99 3.62
CA ALA A 25 17.00 1.76 4.43
C ALA A 25 18.37 1.08 4.53
N THR A 26 18.38 -0.24 4.66
CA THR A 26 19.60 -1.03 4.89
C THR A 26 20.18 -1.68 3.63
N GLY A 27 19.38 -1.81 2.57
CA GLY A 27 19.76 -2.57 1.37
C GLY A 27 19.78 -4.09 1.59
N ASN A 28 19.41 -4.57 2.78
CA ASN A 28 19.49 -5.98 3.13
C ASN A 28 18.27 -6.77 2.64
N LEU A 29 18.51 -8.00 2.20
CA LEU A 29 17.43 -8.94 1.90
C LEU A 29 16.67 -9.33 3.17
N THR A 30 15.34 -9.25 3.11
CA THR A 30 14.45 -9.58 4.23
C THR A 30 13.61 -10.82 3.89
N PRO A 31 14.11 -12.05 4.14
CA PRO A 31 13.38 -13.27 3.77
C PRO A 31 12.06 -13.43 4.55
N LYS A 32 11.92 -12.75 5.69
CA LYS A 32 10.73 -12.77 6.54
C LYS A 32 10.40 -11.36 7.01
N LEU A 33 9.10 -11.03 6.96
CA LEU A 33 8.57 -9.84 7.60
C LEU A 33 8.29 -10.14 9.08
N SER A 34 8.44 -9.12 9.93
CA SER A 34 8.16 -9.18 11.38
C SER A 34 6.91 -8.37 11.73
N LYS A 35 6.54 -8.36 13.03
CA LYS A 35 5.54 -7.41 13.54
C LYS A 35 6.05 -5.97 13.32
N PRO A 36 5.16 -4.99 13.04
CA PRO A 36 3.70 -5.13 12.98
C PRO A 36 3.16 -5.61 11.62
N LEU A 37 4.00 -5.77 10.60
CA LEU A 37 3.58 -6.15 9.23
C LEU A 37 2.92 -7.54 9.15
N THR A 38 3.23 -8.43 10.08
CA THR A 38 2.60 -9.75 10.21
C THR A 38 1.36 -9.78 11.11
N GLY A 39 1.07 -8.68 11.83
CA GLY A 39 -0.03 -8.60 12.80
C GLY A 39 -1.41 -8.35 12.19
N SER A 40 -2.41 -8.21 13.06
CA SER A 40 -3.83 -8.00 12.73
C SER A 40 -4.29 -6.54 12.79
N ASP A 41 -3.36 -5.61 12.94
CA ASP A 41 -3.65 -4.17 12.91
C ASP A 41 -3.99 -3.73 11.49
N TYR A 42 -4.70 -2.62 11.35
CA TYR A 42 -4.92 -2.03 10.04
C TYR A 42 -3.62 -1.46 9.48
N LYS A 43 -3.44 -1.65 8.17
CA LYS A 43 -2.27 -1.19 7.43
C LYS A 43 -2.76 -0.54 6.15
N ILE A 44 -2.08 0.53 5.76
CA ILE A 44 -2.20 1.12 4.43
C ILE A 44 -0.88 0.88 3.72
N TYR A 45 -0.93 0.37 2.50
CA TYR A 45 0.25 0.17 1.68
C TYR A 45 0.10 0.86 0.33
N VAL A 46 1.22 1.39 -0.15
CA VAL A 46 1.31 2.06 -1.45
C VAL A 46 2.40 1.41 -2.27
N LEU A 47 2.07 1.09 -3.51
CA LEU A 47 3.00 0.56 -4.49
C LEU A 47 3.43 1.65 -5.44
N THR A 48 4.72 1.73 -5.72
CA THR A 48 5.26 2.63 -6.73
C THR A 48 6.21 1.90 -7.67
N ALA A 49 6.33 2.42 -8.89
CA ALA A 49 7.37 2.06 -9.84
C ALA A 49 7.77 3.30 -10.62
N ASN A 50 9.08 3.50 -10.81
CA ASN A 50 9.63 4.67 -11.51
C ASN A 50 9.03 6.00 -10.99
N LYS A 51 8.97 6.16 -9.65
CA LYS A 51 8.39 7.32 -8.95
C LYS A 51 6.89 7.58 -9.20
N LYS A 52 6.17 6.65 -9.85
CA LYS A 52 4.72 6.75 -10.06
C LYS A 52 3.97 5.85 -9.10
N VAL A 53 2.90 6.37 -8.51
CA VAL A 53 2.00 5.57 -7.67
C VAL A 53 1.19 4.62 -8.56
N LEU A 54 1.33 3.33 -8.26
CA LEU A 54 0.68 2.25 -8.98
C LEU A 54 -0.65 1.87 -8.36
N TYR A 55 -0.68 1.73 -7.03
CA TYR A 55 -1.81 1.18 -6.31
C TYR A 55 -1.74 1.57 -4.84
N ILE A 56 -2.88 1.88 -4.25
CA ILE A 56 -3.07 2.12 -2.82
C ILE A 56 -4.04 1.05 -2.34
N GLY A 57 -3.73 0.43 -1.19
CA GLY A 57 -4.58 -0.58 -0.61
C GLY A 57 -4.55 -0.60 0.91
N THR A 58 -5.62 -1.10 1.50
CA THR A 58 -5.70 -1.39 2.92
C THR A 58 -5.66 -2.90 3.20
N THR A 59 -5.26 -3.26 4.42
CA THR A 59 -5.38 -4.63 4.93
C THR A 59 -5.35 -4.69 6.44
N LYS A 60 -6.15 -5.61 7.00
CA LYS A 60 -6.05 -6.04 8.41
C LYS A 60 -5.19 -7.29 8.57
N SER A 61 -5.03 -8.10 7.52
CA SER A 61 -4.20 -9.31 7.57
C SER A 61 -2.70 -9.01 7.47
N SER A 62 -1.86 -10.05 7.60
CA SER A 62 -0.43 -9.92 7.33
C SER A 62 -0.19 -9.44 5.90
N LEU A 63 0.79 -8.55 5.73
CA LEU A 63 1.10 -7.93 4.45
C LEU A 63 1.40 -8.99 3.37
N LYS A 64 2.22 -9.98 3.72
CA LYS A 64 2.57 -11.09 2.82
C LYS A 64 1.33 -11.88 2.37
N SER A 65 0.39 -12.16 3.28
CA SER A 65 -0.85 -12.87 2.93
C SER A 65 -1.72 -12.03 2.00
N ARG A 66 -1.92 -10.73 2.31
CA ARG A 66 -2.70 -9.82 1.46
C ARG A 66 -2.14 -9.72 0.04
N LEU A 67 -0.83 -9.54 -0.09
CA LEU A 67 -0.17 -9.43 -1.39
C LEU A 67 -0.27 -10.75 -2.16
N ASN A 68 0.05 -11.88 -1.52
CA ASN A 68 -0.06 -13.19 -2.15
C ASN A 68 -1.48 -13.51 -2.62
N ARG A 69 -2.52 -13.15 -1.85
CA ARG A 69 -3.92 -13.37 -2.25
C ARG A 69 -4.26 -12.65 -3.55
N GLY A 70 -3.86 -11.37 -3.68
CA GLY A 70 -4.15 -10.61 -4.89
C GLY A 70 -3.25 -10.98 -6.07
N LEU A 71 -2.02 -11.43 -5.82
CA LEU A 71 -1.11 -11.90 -6.87
C LEU A 71 -1.53 -13.26 -7.45
N LYS A 72 -1.96 -14.20 -6.60
CA LYS A 72 -2.39 -15.55 -7.01
C LYS A 72 -3.83 -15.62 -7.52
N ALA A 73 -4.60 -14.54 -7.41
CA ALA A 73 -5.98 -14.54 -7.84
C ALA A 73 -6.10 -14.77 -9.36
N ASN A 74 -7.02 -15.66 -9.71
CA ASN A 74 -7.20 -16.20 -11.06
C ASN A 74 -8.59 -15.90 -11.64
N GLY A 75 -9.38 -15.02 -11.00
CA GLY A 75 -10.74 -14.70 -11.44
C GLY A 75 -11.83 -15.59 -10.84
N LYS A 76 -11.48 -16.60 -10.05
CA LYS A 76 -12.48 -17.40 -9.32
C LYS A 76 -13.34 -16.48 -8.46
N ASN A 77 -14.66 -16.59 -8.60
CA ASN A 77 -15.66 -15.75 -7.94
C ASN A 77 -15.58 -14.25 -8.31
N GLY A 78 -15.09 -13.91 -9.51
CA GLY A 78 -15.02 -12.53 -10.01
C GLY A 78 -13.82 -11.71 -9.52
N TYR A 79 -13.02 -12.23 -8.58
CA TYR A 79 -11.81 -11.54 -8.12
C TYR A 79 -10.59 -11.92 -8.98
N HIS A 80 -10.25 -11.03 -9.92
CA HIS A 80 -9.14 -11.23 -10.87
C HIS A 80 -7.75 -10.85 -10.33
N GLY A 81 -7.68 -10.36 -9.09
CA GLY A 81 -6.42 -9.97 -8.46
C GLY A 81 -5.87 -8.63 -8.92
N TYR A 82 -4.59 -8.41 -8.61
CA TYR A 82 -3.93 -7.15 -8.89
C TYR A 82 -3.60 -6.99 -10.38
N LYS A 83 -3.89 -5.81 -10.94
CA LYS A 83 -3.51 -5.46 -12.31
C LYS A 83 -2.00 -5.21 -12.47
N TRP A 84 -1.30 -4.90 -11.39
CA TRP A 84 0.15 -4.69 -11.36
C TRP A 84 0.97 -5.99 -11.24
N LYS A 85 0.34 -7.18 -11.25
CA LYS A 85 1.03 -8.47 -11.03
C LYS A 85 2.15 -8.82 -12.03
N ASN A 86 2.22 -8.09 -13.15
CA ASN A 86 3.24 -8.24 -14.19
C ASN A 86 4.40 -7.22 -14.07
N GLU A 87 4.32 -6.28 -13.12
CA GLU A 87 5.43 -5.36 -12.85
C GLU A 87 6.62 -6.14 -12.27
N LYS A 88 7.84 -5.89 -12.74
CA LYS A 88 9.04 -6.66 -12.36
C LYS A 88 9.70 -6.16 -11.07
N LYS A 89 9.69 -4.84 -10.88
CA LYS A 89 10.30 -4.15 -9.73
C LYS A 89 9.31 -3.10 -9.23
N ILE A 90 8.96 -3.19 -7.97
CA ILE A 90 8.07 -2.24 -7.32
C ILE A 90 8.63 -1.88 -5.95
N ARG A 91 8.42 -0.64 -5.52
CA ARG A 91 8.64 -0.23 -4.14
C ARG A 91 7.31 -0.28 -3.41
N ILE A 92 7.31 -0.76 -2.19
CA ILE A 92 6.15 -0.74 -1.31
C ILE A 92 6.46 0.10 -0.07
N PHE A 93 5.53 1.01 0.24
CA PHE A 93 5.49 1.76 1.50
C PHE A 93 4.35 1.19 2.33
N VAL A 94 4.57 0.98 3.63
CA VAL A 94 3.55 0.39 4.51
C VAL A 94 3.50 1.14 5.82
N TRP A 95 2.34 1.72 6.11
CA TRP A 95 2.04 2.31 7.40
C TRP A 95 1.17 1.35 8.20
N ASN A 96 1.47 1.25 9.48
CA ASN A 96 0.72 0.46 10.43
C ASN A 96 -0.06 1.37 11.38
N PHE A 97 -1.32 1.03 11.61
CA PHE A 97 -2.24 1.79 12.43
C PHE A 97 -2.92 0.85 13.43
N ALA A 98 -2.26 0.63 14.57
CA ALA A 98 -2.75 -0.27 15.62
C ALA A 98 -4.10 0.18 16.22
N GLU A 99 -4.32 1.49 16.33
CA GLU A 99 -5.50 2.07 16.98
C GLU A 99 -6.63 2.46 16.02
N LEU A 100 -6.42 2.35 14.70
CA LEU A 100 -7.45 2.72 13.72
C LEU A 100 -8.27 1.51 13.32
N ASP A 101 -9.49 1.75 12.84
CA ASP A 101 -10.36 0.73 12.28
C ASP A 101 -10.46 0.80 10.75
N LYS A 102 -11.38 -0.01 10.19
CA LYS A 102 -11.66 -0.09 8.76
C LYS A 102 -12.03 1.29 8.19
N TYR A 103 -13.00 1.96 8.79
CA TYR A 103 -13.55 3.22 8.29
C TYR A 103 -12.52 4.33 8.28
N HIS A 104 -11.69 4.39 9.31
CA HIS A 104 -10.56 5.31 9.39
C HIS A 104 -9.55 5.06 8.26
N THR A 105 -9.16 3.81 8.04
CA THR A 105 -8.16 3.48 7.00
C THR A 105 -8.69 3.60 5.57
N GLU A 106 -9.98 3.36 5.35
CA GLU A 106 -10.65 3.61 4.06
C GLU A 106 -10.72 5.11 3.75
N ASN A 107 -11.07 5.94 4.73
CA ASN A 107 -11.00 7.39 4.57
C ASN A 107 -9.58 7.85 4.19
N ILE A 108 -8.54 7.38 4.90
CA ILE A 108 -7.15 7.76 4.58
C ILE A 108 -6.74 7.24 3.19
N GLU A 109 -7.14 6.03 2.80
CA GLU A 109 -6.90 5.48 1.44
C GLU A 109 -7.51 6.39 0.36
N ALA A 110 -8.75 6.82 0.55
CA ALA A 110 -9.45 7.69 -0.39
C ALA A 110 -8.78 9.07 -0.51
N GLU A 111 -8.45 9.70 0.62
CA GLU A 111 -7.76 11.00 0.64
C GLU A 111 -6.36 10.90 0.01
N LEU A 112 -5.64 9.79 0.22
CA LEU A 112 -4.33 9.58 -0.40
C LEU A 112 -4.44 9.40 -1.91
N ALA A 113 -5.44 8.65 -2.39
CA ALA A 113 -5.71 8.53 -3.82
C ALA A 113 -6.10 9.86 -4.44
N PHE A 114 -6.89 10.67 -3.74
CA PHE A 114 -7.24 12.03 -4.15
C PHE A 114 -6.02 12.93 -4.23
N ASN A 115 -5.10 12.88 -3.25
CA ASN A 115 -3.84 13.62 -3.28
C ASN A 115 -3.00 13.26 -4.51
N VAL A 116 -2.88 11.97 -4.84
CA VAL A 116 -2.20 11.52 -6.08
C VAL A 116 -2.85 12.15 -7.31
N ARG A 117 -4.18 12.11 -7.41
CA ARG A 117 -4.93 12.71 -8.52
C ARG A 117 -4.74 14.21 -8.60
N ASN A 118 -4.85 14.91 -7.48
CA ASN A 118 -4.74 16.36 -7.41
C ASN A 118 -3.35 16.85 -7.82
N LYS A 119 -2.29 16.16 -7.35
CA LYS A 119 -0.90 16.57 -7.59
C LYS A 119 -0.35 16.13 -8.95
N THR A 120 -0.82 15.00 -9.49
CA THR A 120 -0.27 14.45 -10.75
C THR A 120 -1.20 14.57 -11.94
N GLY A 121 -2.45 15.00 -11.72
CA GLY A 121 -3.51 14.96 -12.72
C GLY A 121 -3.93 13.53 -13.10
N LYS A 122 -3.52 12.48 -12.38
CA LYS A 122 -3.84 11.07 -12.69
C LYS A 122 -4.16 10.28 -11.43
N TRP A 123 -5.11 9.36 -11.52
CA TRP A 123 -5.31 8.34 -10.48
C TRP A 123 -4.12 7.37 -10.44
N PRO A 124 -3.91 6.63 -9.33
CA PRO A 124 -2.92 5.56 -9.33
C PRO A 124 -3.18 4.57 -10.46
N LYS A 125 -2.13 4.21 -11.20
CA LYS A 125 -2.21 3.55 -12.52
C LYS A 125 -3.12 2.32 -12.56
N PHE A 126 -3.15 1.55 -11.48
CA PHE A 126 -3.85 0.28 -11.38
C PHE A 126 -4.95 0.29 -10.30
N GLN A 127 -5.37 1.47 -9.85
CA GLN A 127 -6.49 1.58 -8.93
C GLN A 127 -7.80 1.30 -9.66
N ASN A 128 -8.56 0.32 -9.16
CA ASN A 128 -9.86 -0.02 -9.73
C ASN A 128 -11.02 0.18 -8.74
N GLU A 129 -10.71 0.30 -7.46
CA GLU A 129 -11.69 0.42 -6.39
C GLU A 129 -11.08 1.26 -5.27
N ILE A 130 -11.85 2.18 -4.72
CA ILE A 130 -11.52 2.99 -3.55
C ILE A 130 -12.78 3.03 -2.70
N HIS A 131 -12.63 2.79 -1.39
CA HIS A 131 -13.74 2.91 -0.46
C HIS A 131 -13.75 4.32 0.13
N PHE A 132 -14.78 5.10 -0.19
CA PHE A 132 -14.94 6.44 0.36
C PHE A 132 -15.67 6.37 1.71
N ASN A 133 -15.11 7.07 2.69
CA ASN A 133 -15.75 7.28 3.98
C ASN A 133 -15.49 8.72 4.43
N ASN A 134 -16.53 9.47 4.80
CA ASN A 134 -16.41 10.90 5.11
C ASN A 134 -16.37 11.21 6.63
N SER A 135 -16.38 10.20 7.51
CA SER A 135 -16.49 10.43 8.96
C SER A 135 -15.18 10.81 9.66
N TYR A 136 -14.04 10.76 8.97
CA TYR A 136 -12.70 11.02 9.52
C TYR A 136 -11.92 12.10 8.75
N GLU A 137 -12.65 13.01 8.12
CA GLU A 137 -12.17 13.86 7.04
C GLU A 137 -10.92 14.70 7.38
N GLU A 138 -10.95 15.54 8.42
CA GLU A 138 -9.80 16.43 8.73
C GLU A 138 -8.53 15.66 9.11
N LYS A 139 -8.68 14.66 10.00
CA LYS A 139 -7.54 13.87 10.47
C LYS A 139 -7.00 12.98 9.35
N GLY A 140 -7.88 12.39 8.56
CA GLY A 140 -7.54 11.55 7.42
C GLY A 140 -6.81 12.31 6.33
N LYS A 141 -7.31 13.48 5.92
CA LYS A 141 -6.67 14.40 4.98
C LYS A 141 -5.23 14.70 5.39
N ARG A 142 -5.03 15.13 6.64
CA ARG A 142 -3.70 15.46 7.16
C ARG A 142 -2.75 14.26 7.20
N ILE A 143 -3.26 13.06 7.51
CA ILE A 143 -2.45 11.84 7.47
C ILE A 143 -2.08 11.50 6.02
N ALA A 144 -3.04 11.53 5.10
CA ALA A 144 -2.85 11.24 3.69
C ALA A 144 -1.86 12.22 3.03
N GLU A 145 -1.92 13.51 3.34
CA GLU A 145 -0.93 14.50 2.88
C GLU A 145 0.48 14.15 3.34
N LYS A 146 0.65 13.84 4.63
CA LYS A 146 1.96 13.42 5.17
C LYS A 146 2.47 12.14 4.52
N MET A 147 1.60 11.15 4.29
CA MET A 147 1.96 9.93 3.59
C MET A 147 2.39 10.22 2.15
N TYR A 148 1.67 11.10 1.44
CA TYR A 148 2.03 11.52 0.09
C TYR A 148 3.43 12.15 0.04
N GLU A 149 3.72 13.09 0.95
CA GLU A 149 5.04 13.71 1.07
C GLU A 149 6.15 12.68 1.33
N GLN A 150 5.89 11.69 2.21
CA GLN A 150 6.85 10.60 2.46
C GLN A 150 7.11 9.73 1.21
N ILE A 151 6.11 9.57 0.34
CA ILE A 151 6.25 8.79 -0.90
C ILE A 151 7.09 9.54 -1.94
N ILE A 152 6.85 10.83 -2.12
CA ILE A 152 7.52 11.61 -3.18
C ILE A 152 8.94 12.04 -2.81
N ASN A 153 9.25 12.14 -1.52
CA ASN A 153 10.57 12.52 -1.02
C ASN A 153 11.51 11.31 -0.76
N CYS A 154 11.12 10.11 -1.22
CA CYS A 154 11.86 8.84 -1.05
C CYS A 154 12.52 8.33 -2.35
#